data_AF-V6JSR8-F1
#
_entry.id   AF-V6JSR8-F1
#
_cell.length_a   1.000
_cell.length_b   1.000
_cell.length_c   1.000
_cell.angle_alpha   90.00
_cell.angle_beta   90.00
_cell.angle_gamma   90.00
#
_symmetry.space_group_name_H-M   'P 1'
#
loop_
_entity.id
_entity.type
_entity.pdbx_description
1 polymer ?
#
loop_
_entity_poly.entity_id
_entity_poly.type
_entity_poly.pdbx_seq_one_letter_code
_entity_poly.pdbx_strand_id
1 'polypeptide(L)'
;MLPDADDLPELLLDLAVPHEDINALVALRSRVTGDPGALRLLEQCVEEVFRGPEGTGHPPDLAELFAAAPAGLSGTFAVYVFVAALPRTLARHRERGVSPEVSRRTLADLGRQVAVHRRRHGTTGVNARCWLVRHFRGELFQLGRLQFERARLGQRSAPVLAAAGLDAVPGTSCLNLHIPDFHGPLTPSACDRSLALAREFFARHFPEERPVAALCHSWLLDPQLKRYLPADSNIVRFQERFRTAREDTEPSDTEPVQFVFGDPGLPVAELPRRTSVERAVGDHLRAGGHWYIGHGWFPFRTEPPLAD
;
A
#
# COMPACT_ATOMS: atom_id res chain seq x y z
N MET A 1 8.03 -22.73 6.51
CA MET A 1 7.15 -23.57 7.36
C MET A 1 6.25 -22.67 8.17
N LEU A 2 5.00 -23.07 8.41
CA LEU A 2 4.10 -22.32 9.30
C LEU A 2 4.50 -22.55 10.78
N PRO A 3 4.41 -21.53 11.65
CA PRO A 3 4.54 -21.72 13.10
C PRO A 3 3.50 -22.72 13.60
N ASP A 4 3.68 -23.33 14.76
CA ASP A 4 2.67 -24.20 15.35
C ASP A 4 1.42 -23.42 15.86
N ALA A 5 0.47 -24.12 16.48
CA ALA A 5 -0.76 -23.48 16.93
C ALA A 5 -0.55 -22.54 18.13
N ASP A 6 0.49 -22.79 18.93
CA ASP A 6 0.79 -22.04 20.15
C ASP A 6 1.63 -20.79 19.83
N ASP A 7 2.48 -20.86 18.81
CA ASP A 7 3.33 -19.75 18.34
C ASP A 7 2.62 -18.80 17.35
N LEU A 8 1.62 -19.30 16.60
CA LEU A 8 0.92 -18.50 15.58
C LEU A 8 0.24 -17.22 16.14
N PRO A 9 -0.43 -17.22 17.31
CA PRO A 9 -1.05 -16.02 17.87
C PRO A 9 -0.07 -14.85 18.05
N GLU A 10 1.10 -15.10 18.65
CA GLU A 10 2.12 -14.07 18.89
C GLU A 10 2.65 -13.49 17.59
N LEU A 11 2.87 -14.35 16.58
CA LEU A 11 3.29 -13.89 15.27
C LEU A 11 2.24 -13.02 14.56
N LEU A 12 0.96 -13.37 14.70
CA LEU A 12 -0.14 -12.57 14.16
C LEU A 12 -0.26 -11.22 14.87
N LEU A 13 -0.04 -11.17 16.19
CA LEU A 13 0.03 -9.92 16.95
C LEU A 13 1.17 -9.02 16.47
N ASP A 14 2.34 -9.58 16.21
CA ASP A 14 3.48 -8.84 15.67
C ASP A 14 3.23 -8.28 14.26
N LEU A 15 2.38 -8.95 13.48
CA LEU A 15 1.89 -8.49 12.17
C LEU A 15 0.65 -7.57 12.27
N ALA A 16 0.33 -7.11 13.49
CA ALA A 16 -0.78 -6.22 13.83
C ALA A 16 -2.16 -6.74 13.41
N VAL A 17 -2.34 -8.06 13.32
CA VAL A 17 -3.63 -8.67 13.03
C VAL A 17 -4.61 -8.33 14.16
N PRO A 18 -5.84 -7.88 13.87
CA PRO A 18 -6.81 -7.56 14.90
C PRO A 18 -7.08 -8.75 15.82
N HIS A 19 -7.18 -8.49 17.14
CA HIS A 19 -7.38 -9.52 18.15
C HIS A 19 -8.59 -10.42 17.86
N GLU A 20 -9.67 -9.86 17.31
CA GLU A 20 -10.89 -10.57 16.95
C GLU A 20 -10.74 -11.55 15.77
N ASP A 21 -9.65 -11.46 15.01
CA ASP A 21 -9.34 -12.35 13.88
C ASP A 21 -8.38 -13.49 14.25
N ILE A 22 -7.61 -13.36 15.34
CA ILE A 22 -6.53 -14.29 15.69
C ILE A 22 -7.06 -15.71 15.89
N ASN A 23 -8.06 -15.89 16.75
CA ASN A 23 -8.57 -17.23 17.07
C ASN A 23 -9.17 -17.94 15.85
N ALA A 24 -9.80 -17.20 14.94
CA ALA A 24 -10.32 -17.76 13.70
C ALA A 24 -9.18 -18.26 12.79
N LEU A 25 -8.10 -17.48 12.67
CA LEU A 25 -6.91 -17.85 11.89
C LEU A 25 -6.16 -19.03 12.53
N VAL A 26 -6.08 -19.10 13.85
CA VAL A 26 -5.47 -20.23 14.56
C VAL A 26 -6.29 -21.51 14.35
N ALA A 27 -7.62 -21.42 14.48
CA ALA A 27 -8.51 -22.57 14.26
C ALA A 27 -8.45 -23.12 12.82
N LEU A 28 -8.30 -22.24 11.82
CA LEU A 28 -8.20 -22.62 10.41
C LEU A 28 -6.81 -23.16 10.02
N ARG A 29 -5.77 -22.97 10.84
CA ARG A 29 -4.40 -23.43 10.58
C ARG A 29 -4.32 -24.93 10.27
N SER A 30 -5.03 -25.75 11.05
CA SER A 30 -5.01 -27.22 10.89
C SER A 30 -5.56 -27.67 9.55
N ARG A 31 -6.46 -26.90 8.93
CA ARG A 31 -6.97 -27.16 7.58
C ARG A 31 -5.92 -26.91 6.51
N VAL A 32 -5.01 -25.96 6.73
CA VAL A 32 -3.86 -25.72 5.84
C VAL A 32 -2.85 -26.84 6.00
N THR A 33 -2.45 -27.15 7.24
CA THR A 33 -1.38 -28.12 7.50
C THR A 33 -1.81 -29.58 7.33
N GLY A 34 -3.10 -29.87 7.44
CA GLY A 34 -3.66 -31.21 7.29
C GLY A 34 -4.02 -31.60 5.84
N ASP A 35 -4.01 -30.64 4.91
CA ASP A 35 -4.29 -30.87 3.49
C ASP A 35 -2.99 -30.77 2.66
N PRO A 36 -2.47 -31.89 2.12
CA PRO A 36 -1.29 -31.88 1.26
C PRO A 36 -1.41 -30.99 0.02
N GLY A 37 -2.63 -30.80 -0.52
CA GLY A 37 -2.89 -29.90 -1.64
C GLY A 37 -2.72 -28.44 -1.23
N ALA A 38 -3.30 -28.05 -0.08
CA ALA A 38 -3.15 -26.72 0.47
C ALA A 38 -1.69 -26.39 0.83
N LEU A 39 -0.94 -27.35 1.38
CA LEU A 39 0.49 -27.18 1.66
C LEU A 39 1.32 -26.96 0.39
N ARG A 40 1.10 -27.76 -0.67
CA ARG A 40 1.80 -27.55 -1.95
C ARG A 40 1.49 -26.19 -2.56
N LEU A 41 0.22 -25.77 -2.52
CA LEU A 41 -0.18 -24.45 -2.99
C LEU A 41 0.47 -23.34 -2.15
N LEU A 42 0.55 -23.52 -0.83
CA LEU A 42 1.19 -22.58 0.09
C LEU A 42 2.67 -22.40 -0.28
N GLU A 43 3.40 -23.50 -0.45
CA GLU A 43 4.81 -23.49 -0.86
C GLU A 43 5.00 -22.81 -2.22
N GLN A 44 4.14 -23.15 -3.19
CA GLN A 44 4.16 -22.50 -4.51
C GLN A 44 3.92 -20.99 -4.41
N CYS A 45 2.96 -20.55 -3.60
CA CYS A 45 2.71 -19.13 -3.37
C CYS A 45 3.92 -18.44 -2.71
N VAL A 46 4.53 -19.06 -1.71
CA VAL A 46 5.72 -18.50 -1.04
C VAL A 46 6.87 -18.34 -2.04
N GLU A 47 7.12 -19.33 -2.89
CA GLU A 47 8.15 -19.19 -3.93
C GLU A 47 7.77 -18.16 -5.00
N GLU A 48 6.49 -18.05 -5.36
CA GLU A 48 6.00 -16.99 -6.24
C GLU A 48 6.26 -15.60 -5.65
N VAL A 49 5.97 -15.38 -4.35
CA VAL A 49 6.21 -14.10 -3.67
C VAL A 49 7.64 -13.62 -3.91
N PHE A 50 8.62 -14.51 -4.00
CA PHE A 50 10.03 -14.13 -4.15
C PHE A 50 10.61 -14.34 -5.57
N ARG A 51 9.76 -14.62 -6.57
CA ARG A 51 10.21 -14.87 -7.95
C ARG A 51 10.65 -13.60 -8.67
N GLY A 52 11.71 -13.71 -9.48
CA GLY A 52 12.20 -12.62 -10.33
C GLY A 52 12.96 -11.54 -9.56
N PRO A 53 13.50 -10.54 -10.28
CA PRO A 53 14.29 -9.47 -9.67
C PRO A 53 13.46 -8.54 -8.78
N GLU A 54 14.07 -8.04 -7.69
CA GLU A 54 13.49 -7.00 -6.83
C GLU A 54 13.54 -5.62 -7.49
N GLY A 55 12.68 -4.70 -7.06
CA GLY A 55 12.79 -3.27 -7.39
C GLY A 55 12.40 -2.92 -8.84
N THR A 56 11.54 -3.73 -9.46
CA THR A 56 10.97 -3.42 -10.77
C THR A 56 9.70 -2.58 -10.68
N GLY A 57 9.08 -2.43 -9.50
CA GLY A 57 7.74 -1.87 -9.33
C GLY A 57 6.63 -2.76 -9.91
N HIS A 58 6.98 -3.98 -10.32
CA HIS A 58 6.07 -4.96 -10.92
C HIS A 58 6.22 -6.29 -10.16
N PRO A 59 5.65 -6.38 -8.94
CA PRO A 59 5.68 -7.63 -8.19
C PRO A 59 4.92 -8.72 -8.96
N PRO A 60 5.25 -10.01 -8.73
CA PRO A 60 4.54 -11.12 -9.33
C PRO A 60 3.07 -11.09 -8.95
N ASP A 61 2.22 -11.44 -9.91
CA ASP A 61 0.78 -11.54 -9.67
C ASP A 61 0.44 -12.94 -9.13
N LEU A 62 -0.10 -12.97 -7.92
CA LEU A 62 -0.53 -14.17 -7.24
C LEU A 62 -2.06 -14.37 -7.33
N ALA A 63 -2.79 -13.55 -8.11
CA ALA A 63 -4.25 -13.58 -8.14
C ALA A 63 -4.83 -14.98 -8.42
N GLU A 64 -4.32 -15.66 -9.45
CA GLU A 64 -4.76 -17.02 -9.80
C GLU A 64 -4.41 -18.04 -8.72
N LEU A 65 -3.20 -17.94 -8.13
CA LEU A 65 -2.79 -18.83 -7.04
C LEU A 65 -3.65 -18.65 -5.78
N PHE A 66 -3.98 -17.40 -5.44
CA PHE A 66 -4.89 -17.11 -4.34
C PHE A 66 -6.32 -17.56 -4.64
N ALA A 67 -6.76 -17.51 -5.89
CA ALA A 67 -8.07 -18.02 -6.31
C ALA A 67 -8.16 -19.55 -6.24
N ALA A 68 -7.03 -20.25 -6.38
CA ALA A 68 -6.94 -21.70 -6.25
C ALA A 68 -6.97 -22.21 -4.80
N ALA A 69 -7.05 -21.31 -3.81
CA ALA A 69 -7.15 -21.69 -2.41
C ALA A 69 -8.41 -22.56 -2.15
N PRO A 70 -8.34 -23.55 -1.24
CA PRO A 70 -9.51 -24.35 -0.88
C PRO A 70 -10.69 -23.48 -0.43
N ALA A 71 -11.92 -23.86 -0.77
CA ALA A 71 -13.11 -23.03 -0.56
C ALA A 71 -13.28 -22.53 0.90
N GLY A 72 -12.90 -23.36 1.89
CA GLY A 72 -12.95 -23.01 3.31
C GLY A 72 -11.82 -22.09 3.80
N LEU A 73 -10.92 -21.67 2.91
CA LEU A 73 -9.74 -20.84 3.19
C LEU A 73 -9.62 -19.64 2.24
N SER A 74 -10.50 -19.48 1.25
CA SER A 74 -10.34 -18.50 0.16
C SER A 74 -10.05 -17.07 0.63
N GLY A 75 -10.70 -16.63 1.72
CA GLY A 75 -10.48 -15.31 2.34
C GLY A 75 -9.23 -15.21 3.22
N THR A 76 -8.77 -16.31 3.82
CA THR A 76 -7.72 -16.32 4.86
C THR A 76 -6.40 -16.92 4.39
N PHE A 77 -6.38 -17.62 3.25
CA PHE A 77 -5.22 -18.36 2.75
C PHE A 77 -3.98 -17.48 2.61
N ALA A 78 -4.16 -16.24 2.13
CA ALA A 78 -3.08 -15.29 1.97
C ALA A 78 -2.35 -14.95 3.29
N VAL A 79 -3.04 -15.00 4.45
CA VAL A 79 -2.40 -14.80 5.76
C VAL A 79 -1.31 -15.84 5.98
N TYR A 80 -1.61 -17.11 5.71
CA TYR A 80 -0.65 -18.20 5.89
C TYR A 80 0.51 -18.11 4.90
N VAL A 81 0.25 -17.68 3.66
CA VAL A 81 1.30 -17.41 2.66
C VAL A 81 2.29 -16.38 3.20
N PHE A 82 1.79 -15.25 3.73
CA PHE A 82 2.64 -14.19 4.26
C PHE A 82 3.33 -14.57 5.57
N VAL A 83 2.66 -15.30 6.46
CA VAL A 83 3.28 -15.88 7.66
C VAL A 83 4.43 -16.83 7.29
N ALA A 84 4.23 -17.70 6.29
CA ALA A 84 5.27 -18.62 5.83
C ALA A 84 6.43 -17.91 5.11
N ALA A 85 6.16 -16.78 4.45
CA ALA A 85 7.16 -15.95 3.77
C ALA A 85 8.00 -15.08 4.75
N LEU A 86 7.45 -14.79 5.94
CA LEU A 86 8.01 -13.84 6.90
C LEU A 86 9.48 -14.07 7.25
N PRO A 87 9.97 -15.30 7.54
CA PRO A 87 11.39 -15.50 7.87
C PRO A 87 12.33 -15.06 6.73
N ARG A 88 11.96 -15.33 5.47
CA ARG A 88 12.74 -14.94 4.29
C ARG A 88 12.70 -13.43 4.07
N THR A 89 11.54 -12.80 4.28
CA THR A 89 11.40 -11.33 4.26
C THR A 89 12.31 -10.67 5.29
N LEU A 90 12.27 -11.11 6.55
CA LEU A 90 13.08 -10.53 7.63
C LEU A 90 14.59 -10.75 7.41
N ALA A 91 14.99 -11.90 6.87
CA ALA A 91 16.38 -12.15 6.49
C ALA A 91 16.87 -11.14 5.43
N ARG A 92 16.07 -10.89 4.38
CA ARG A 92 16.38 -9.90 3.34
C ARG A 92 16.44 -8.48 3.88
N HIS A 93 15.50 -8.10 4.73
CA HIS A 93 15.53 -6.80 5.40
C HIS A 93 16.83 -6.61 6.19
N ARG A 94 17.23 -7.63 6.96
CA ARG A 94 18.48 -7.62 7.71
C ARG A 94 19.72 -7.56 6.81
N GLU A 95 19.75 -8.28 5.69
CA GLU A 95 20.83 -8.23 4.70
C GLU A 95 21.00 -6.83 4.10
N ARG A 96 19.90 -6.08 3.93
CA ARG A 96 19.90 -4.67 3.52
C ARG A 96 20.14 -3.69 4.67
N GLY A 97 20.36 -4.19 5.89
CA GLY A 97 20.55 -3.38 7.09
C GLY A 97 19.29 -2.65 7.57
N VAL A 98 18.10 -3.04 7.09
CA VAL A 98 16.82 -2.46 7.51
C VAL A 98 16.56 -2.83 8.98
N SER A 99 16.21 -1.84 9.79
CA SER A 99 15.98 -2.05 11.23
C SER A 99 14.76 -2.96 11.48
N PRO A 100 14.74 -3.70 12.61
CA PRO A 100 13.57 -4.48 13.02
C PRO A 100 12.30 -3.63 13.15
N GLU A 101 12.44 -2.37 13.58
CA GLU A 101 11.31 -1.44 13.74
C GLU A 101 10.68 -1.04 12.40
N VAL A 102 11.49 -0.75 11.37
CA VAL A 102 10.97 -0.46 10.03
C VAL A 102 10.33 -1.71 9.43
N SER A 103 10.93 -2.88 9.64
CA SER A 103 10.36 -4.16 9.22
C SER A 103 8.99 -4.40 9.85
N ARG A 104 8.87 -4.25 11.18
CA ARG A 104 7.62 -4.41 11.92
C ARG A 104 6.53 -3.48 11.42
N ARG A 105 6.84 -2.18 11.27
CA ARG A 105 5.87 -1.18 10.77
C ARG A 105 5.43 -1.44 9.34
N THR A 106 6.31 -1.94 8.50
CA THR A 106 6.01 -2.28 7.10
C THR A 106 5.09 -3.50 7.05
N LEU A 107 5.41 -4.55 7.80
CA LEU A 107 4.68 -5.82 7.74
C LEU A 107 3.35 -5.79 8.52
N ALA A 108 3.16 -4.80 9.40
CA ALA A 108 1.87 -4.49 10.02
C ALA A 108 0.76 -4.16 9.01
N ASP A 109 1.08 -3.92 7.73
CA ASP A 109 0.05 -3.75 6.69
C ASP A 109 -0.76 -5.05 6.47
N LEU A 110 -0.23 -6.23 6.82
CA LEU A 110 -1.03 -7.46 6.81
C LEU A 110 -2.25 -7.32 7.73
N GLY A 111 -2.03 -6.97 8.99
CA GLY A 111 -3.11 -6.74 9.95
C GLY A 111 -4.05 -5.61 9.52
N ARG A 112 -3.51 -4.56 8.87
CA ARG A 112 -4.32 -3.49 8.28
C ARG A 112 -5.29 -4.04 7.23
N GLN A 113 -4.82 -4.89 6.31
CA GLN A 113 -5.67 -5.49 5.27
C GLN A 113 -6.66 -6.51 5.83
N VAL A 114 -6.37 -7.12 6.98
CA VAL A 114 -7.34 -7.94 7.73
C VAL A 114 -8.46 -7.05 8.31
N ALA A 115 -8.10 -5.93 8.94
CA ALA A 115 -9.07 -4.97 9.45
C ALA A 115 -9.97 -4.38 8.34
N VAL A 116 -9.38 -4.04 7.18
CA VAL A 116 -10.15 -3.60 6.00
C VAL A 116 -11.13 -4.68 5.54
N HIS A 117 -10.66 -5.93 5.41
CA HIS A 117 -11.51 -7.05 4.97
C HIS A 117 -12.70 -7.24 5.91
N ARG A 118 -12.45 -7.25 7.22
CA ARG A 118 -13.51 -7.39 8.22
C ARG A 118 -14.50 -6.23 8.16
N ARG A 119 -14.02 -4.98 8.07
CA ARG A 119 -14.89 -3.80 7.92
C ARG A 119 -15.79 -3.91 6.69
N ARG A 120 -15.30 -4.51 5.60
CA ARG A 120 -16.03 -4.65 4.34
C ARG A 120 -16.99 -5.84 4.30
N HIS A 121 -16.56 -7.00 4.80
CA HIS A 121 -17.25 -8.27 4.61
C HIS A 121 -17.82 -8.88 5.90
N GLY A 122 -17.55 -8.28 7.05
CA GLY A 122 -17.98 -8.79 8.37
C GLY A 122 -17.33 -10.12 8.78
N THR A 123 -16.32 -10.58 8.04
CA THR A 123 -15.66 -11.89 8.21
C THR A 123 -14.14 -11.75 8.19
N THR A 124 -13.44 -12.74 8.76
CA THR A 124 -11.98 -12.81 8.72
C THR A 124 -11.48 -13.10 7.31
N GLY A 125 -10.52 -12.31 6.86
CA GLY A 125 -9.86 -12.49 5.57
C GLY A 125 -8.89 -11.36 5.27
N VAL A 126 -8.36 -11.31 4.05
CA VAL A 126 -7.41 -10.28 3.61
C VAL A 126 -7.95 -9.62 2.35
N ASN A 127 -8.09 -8.29 2.36
CA ASN A 127 -8.65 -7.55 1.22
C ASN A 127 -7.64 -7.44 0.06
N ALA A 128 -6.54 -6.69 0.23
CA ALA A 128 -5.58 -6.43 -0.84
C ALA A 128 -4.43 -7.47 -0.87
N ARG A 129 -4.74 -8.72 -1.25
CA ARG A 129 -3.79 -9.84 -1.23
C ARG A 129 -2.55 -9.60 -2.12
N CYS A 130 -2.73 -9.15 -3.37
CA CYS A 130 -1.60 -8.87 -4.28
C CYS A 130 -0.82 -7.59 -3.91
N TRP A 131 -1.43 -6.67 -3.15
CA TRP A 131 -0.76 -5.47 -2.64
C TRP A 131 0.34 -5.82 -1.62
N LEU A 132 0.03 -6.74 -0.70
CA LEU A 132 0.93 -7.17 0.36
C LEU A 132 2.21 -7.85 -0.16
N VAL A 133 2.20 -8.39 -1.37
CA VAL A 133 3.39 -8.98 -2.01
C VAL A 133 4.57 -7.98 -2.02
N ARG A 134 4.31 -6.68 -2.23
CA ARG A 134 5.33 -5.62 -2.23
C ARG A 134 6.03 -5.48 -0.88
N HIS A 135 5.28 -5.63 0.21
CA HIS A 135 5.78 -5.50 1.57
C HIS A 135 6.69 -6.69 1.90
N PHE A 136 6.22 -7.90 1.59
CA PHE A 136 6.95 -9.13 1.89
C PHE A 136 8.16 -9.34 0.96
N ARG A 137 8.20 -8.70 -0.20
CA ARG A 137 9.37 -8.67 -1.10
C ARG A 137 10.43 -7.62 -0.73
N GLY A 138 10.16 -6.71 0.21
CA GLY A 138 11.05 -5.58 0.47
C GLY A 138 11.08 -4.55 -0.67
N GLU A 139 9.97 -4.43 -1.39
CA GLU A 139 9.79 -3.40 -2.43
C GLU A 139 9.08 -2.16 -1.87
N LEU A 140 8.31 -2.29 -0.78
CA LEU A 140 7.62 -1.20 -0.12
C LEU A 140 7.95 -1.13 1.36
N PHE A 141 8.17 0.09 1.87
CA PHE A 141 8.49 0.35 3.27
C PHE A 141 7.58 1.43 3.88
N GLN A 142 7.14 1.20 5.12
CA GLN A 142 6.42 2.19 5.94
C GLN A 142 7.43 3.10 6.64
N LEU A 143 7.48 4.37 6.26
CA LEU A 143 8.42 5.35 6.81
C LEU A 143 7.64 6.57 7.34
N GLY A 144 7.33 6.55 8.63
CA GLY A 144 6.45 7.54 9.24
C GLY A 144 5.00 7.31 8.83
N ARG A 145 4.28 8.37 8.44
CA ARG A 145 2.86 8.32 8.04
C ARG A 145 2.65 7.71 6.65
N LEU A 146 3.64 7.78 5.78
CA LEU A 146 3.55 7.38 4.38
C LEU A 146 4.31 6.08 4.10
N GLN A 147 3.94 5.43 3.00
CA GLN A 147 4.59 4.25 2.47
C GLN A 147 5.32 4.60 1.17
N PHE A 148 6.47 3.97 0.93
CA PHE A 148 7.29 4.23 -0.24
C PHE A 148 7.67 2.92 -0.90
N GLU A 149 7.25 2.76 -2.15
CA GLU A 149 7.54 1.62 -3.02
C GLU A 149 8.67 1.99 -3.99
N ARG A 150 9.67 1.11 -4.09
CA ARG A 150 10.74 1.14 -5.08
C ARG A 150 10.15 0.89 -6.46
N ALA A 151 10.30 1.85 -7.36
CA ALA A 151 9.68 1.80 -8.68
C ALA A 151 10.62 2.34 -9.76
N ARG A 152 10.17 2.24 -11.01
CA ARG A 152 10.84 2.81 -12.18
C ARG A 152 9.85 3.63 -12.97
N LEU A 153 10.31 4.76 -13.51
CA LEU A 153 9.49 5.62 -14.35
C LEU A 153 9.02 4.84 -15.58
N GLY A 154 7.71 4.90 -15.83
CA GLY A 154 7.11 4.32 -17.01
C GLY A 154 7.18 5.27 -18.21
N GLN A 155 6.69 4.77 -19.35
CA GLN A 155 6.65 5.50 -20.62
C GLN A 155 5.83 6.80 -20.55
N ARG A 156 4.83 6.86 -19.64
CA ARG A 156 3.98 8.05 -19.47
C ARG A 156 4.57 9.09 -18.53
N SER A 157 5.23 8.67 -17.45
CA SER A 157 5.73 9.58 -16.42
C SER A 157 7.08 10.19 -16.78
N ALA A 158 7.98 9.42 -17.43
CA ALA A 158 9.32 9.90 -17.73
C ALA A 158 9.35 11.20 -18.58
N PRO A 159 8.59 11.33 -19.69
CA PRO A 159 8.60 12.55 -20.49
C PRO A 159 8.12 13.78 -19.73
N VAL A 160 7.14 13.62 -18.84
CA VAL A 160 6.60 14.72 -18.02
C VAL A 160 7.67 15.26 -17.06
N LEU A 161 8.40 14.35 -16.41
CA LEU A 161 9.48 14.72 -15.49
C LEU A 161 10.67 15.34 -16.24
N ALA A 162 11.00 14.80 -17.42
CA ALA A 162 12.06 15.33 -18.29
C ALA A 162 11.76 16.76 -18.75
N ALA A 163 10.52 17.03 -19.18
CA ALA A 163 10.07 18.38 -19.56
C ALA A 163 10.13 19.38 -18.40
N ALA A 164 10.08 18.87 -17.15
CA ALA A 164 10.23 19.67 -15.94
C ALA A 164 11.68 19.78 -15.43
N GLY A 165 12.66 19.32 -16.23
CA GLY A 165 14.09 19.50 -15.99
C GLY A 165 14.79 18.38 -15.22
N LEU A 166 14.13 17.25 -14.96
CA LEU A 166 14.78 16.09 -14.32
C LEU A 166 15.47 15.20 -15.36
N ASP A 167 16.60 14.60 -15.01
CA ASP A 167 17.21 13.51 -15.78
C ASP A 167 16.35 12.24 -15.66
N ALA A 168 15.31 12.16 -16.48
CA ALA A 168 14.24 11.18 -16.39
C ALA A 168 13.99 10.52 -17.75
N VAL A 169 14.33 9.24 -17.85
CA VAL A 169 13.98 8.37 -18.98
C VAL A 169 13.18 7.17 -18.46
N PRO A 170 12.42 6.46 -19.32
CA PRO A 170 11.77 5.23 -18.91
C PRO A 170 12.80 4.25 -18.30
N GLY A 171 12.48 3.68 -17.14
CA GLY A 171 13.38 2.83 -16.38
C GLY A 171 14.21 3.54 -15.30
N THR A 172 14.31 4.88 -15.31
CA THR A 172 14.94 5.66 -14.23
C THR A 172 14.25 5.37 -12.91
N SER A 173 15.03 5.20 -11.84
CA SER A 173 14.48 4.91 -10.50
C SER A 173 13.61 6.06 -9.99
N CYS A 174 12.49 5.70 -9.38
CA CYS A 174 11.61 6.60 -8.66
C CYS A 174 11.00 5.89 -7.45
N LEU A 175 10.26 6.63 -6.65
CA LEU A 175 9.44 6.06 -5.57
C LEU A 175 7.96 6.26 -5.88
N ASN A 176 7.15 5.24 -5.68
CA ASN A 176 5.70 5.41 -5.57
C ASN A 176 5.34 5.64 -4.10
N LEU A 177 4.64 6.72 -3.82
CA LEU A 177 4.20 7.15 -2.51
C LEU A 177 2.77 6.71 -2.28
N HIS A 178 2.56 6.00 -1.18
CA HIS A 178 1.29 5.40 -0.80
C HIS A 178 0.83 5.87 0.58
N ILE A 179 -0.49 5.85 0.79
CA ILE A 179 -1.14 6.39 1.99
C ILE A 179 -1.90 5.25 2.68
N PRO A 180 -1.37 4.65 3.75
CA PRO A 180 -2.10 3.61 4.48
C PRO A 180 -3.28 4.22 5.25
N ASP A 181 -4.38 3.47 5.29
CA ASP A 181 -5.51 3.71 6.22
C ASP A 181 -5.10 3.36 7.66
N PHE A 182 -5.94 3.62 8.68
CA PHE A 182 -5.71 3.30 10.09
C PHE A 182 -4.33 3.75 10.65
N HIS A 183 -3.84 4.91 10.18
CA HIS A 183 -2.57 5.47 10.64
C HIS A 183 -2.66 6.98 10.92
N GLY A 184 -3.86 7.44 11.31
CA GLY A 184 -4.11 8.82 11.69
C GLY A 184 -4.10 9.82 10.51
N PRO A 185 -4.22 11.13 10.83
CA PRO A 185 -4.38 12.17 9.82
C PRO A 185 -3.10 12.44 8.99
N LEU A 186 -3.29 12.90 7.75
CA LEU A 186 -2.23 13.39 6.84
C LEU A 186 -1.73 14.79 7.23
N THR A 187 -1.38 15.02 8.49
CA THR A 187 -0.90 16.34 8.91
C THR A 187 0.36 16.73 8.14
N PRO A 188 0.57 18.03 7.85
CA PRO A 188 1.78 18.49 7.16
C PRO A 188 3.06 17.96 7.81
N SER A 189 3.18 18.09 9.13
CA SER A 189 4.38 17.65 9.86
C SER A 189 4.60 16.14 9.79
N ALA A 190 3.56 15.32 9.75
CA ALA A 190 3.70 13.87 9.58
C ALA A 190 4.16 13.51 8.16
N CYS A 191 3.68 14.23 7.15
CA CYS A 191 4.16 14.08 5.78
C CYS A 191 5.64 14.49 5.66
N ASP A 192 6.02 15.64 6.22
CA ASP A 192 7.41 16.13 6.22
C ASP A 192 8.36 15.13 6.87
N ARG A 193 8.00 14.60 8.04
CA ARG A 193 8.78 13.56 8.72
C ARG A 193 8.91 12.28 7.88
N SER A 194 7.84 11.88 7.21
CA SER A 194 7.86 10.69 6.35
C SER A 194 8.82 10.85 5.17
N LEU A 195 8.83 12.04 4.55
CA LEU A 195 9.73 12.36 3.44
C LEU A 195 11.19 12.43 3.88
N ALA A 196 11.47 13.02 5.06
CA ALA A 196 12.81 13.03 5.63
C ALA A 196 13.32 11.60 5.90
N LEU A 197 12.50 10.77 6.56
CA LEU A 197 12.82 9.36 6.80
C LEU A 197 13.05 8.60 5.49
N ALA A 198 12.23 8.84 4.46
CA ALA A 198 12.42 8.22 3.15
C ALA A 198 13.77 8.57 2.52
N ARG A 199 14.17 9.85 2.53
CA ARG A 199 15.45 10.27 1.96
C ARG A 199 16.62 9.59 2.65
N GLU A 200 16.63 9.56 3.98
CA GLU A 200 17.66 8.89 4.76
C GLU A 200 17.68 7.37 4.52
N PHE A 201 16.49 6.76 4.54
CA PHE A 201 16.32 5.32 4.38
C PHE A 201 16.83 4.83 3.02
N PHE A 202 16.35 5.41 1.93
CA PHE A 202 16.76 4.97 0.59
C PHE A 202 18.23 5.29 0.29
N ALA A 203 18.76 6.42 0.80
CA ALA A 203 20.18 6.72 0.67
C ALA A 203 21.08 5.69 1.40
N ARG A 204 20.62 5.13 2.51
CA ARG A 204 21.37 4.15 3.31
C ARG A 204 21.23 2.72 2.81
N HIS A 205 20.01 2.29 2.52
CA HIS A 205 19.69 0.87 2.29
C HIS A 205 19.62 0.49 0.80
N PHE A 206 19.43 1.49 -0.07
CA PHE A 206 19.34 1.33 -1.53
C PHE A 206 20.14 2.42 -2.27
N PRO A 207 21.43 2.66 -1.91
CA PRO A 207 22.24 3.74 -2.48
C PRO A 207 22.43 3.64 -4.00
N GLU A 208 22.30 2.45 -4.56
CA GLU A 208 22.40 2.15 -5.99
C GLU A 208 21.21 2.68 -6.81
N GLU A 209 20.03 2.82 -6.21
CA GLU A 209 18.80 3.11 -6.96
C GLU A 209 18.68 4.58 -7.33
N ARG A 210 19.10 5.48 -6.42
CA ARG A 210 19.16 6.92 -6.67
C ARG A 210 17.84 7.50 -7.24
N PRO A 211 16.69 7.30 -6.56
CA PRO A 211 15.41 7.74 -7.08
C PRO A 211 15.37 9.25 -7.34
N VAL A 212 14.93 9.64 -8.54
CA VAL A 212 14.92 11.05 -8.98
C VAL A 212 13.66 11.79 -8.54
N ALA A 213 12.54 11.06 -8.40
CA ALA A 213 11.24 11.61 -8.08
C ALA A 213 10.42 10.66 -7.20
N ALA A 214 9.45 11.25 -6.49
CA ALA A 214 8.37 10.52 -5.86
C ALA A 214 7.06 10.82 -6.59
N LEU A 215 6.28 9.78 -6.87
CA LEU A 215 5.01 9.84 -7.59
C LEU A 215 3.90 9.35 -6.68
N CYS A 216 2.71 9.94 -6.77
CA CYS A 216 1.52 9.48 -6.08
C CYS A 216 0.36 9.45 -7.05
N HIS A 217 -0.42 8.37 -7.01
CA HIS A 217 -1.59 8.17 -7.85
C HIS A 217 -2.74 7.84 -6.91
N SER A 218 -3.67 8.79 -6.75
CA SER A 218 -4.71 8.67 -5.73
C SER A 218 -5.91 9.54 -6.04
N TRP A 219 -7.10 9.07 -5.65
CA TRP A 219 -8.32 9.89 -5.59
C TRP A 219 -8.14 11.13 -4.69
N LEU A 220 -7.25 11.04 -3.69
CA LEU A 220 -6.91 12.18 -2.82
C LEU A 220 -6.23 13.32 -3.56
N LEU A 221 -5.75 13.10 -4.79
CA LEU A 221 -5.13 14.11 -5.63
C LEU A 221 -6.09 14.72 -6.66
N ASP A 222 -7.37 14.35 -6.64
CA ASP A 222 -8.36 15.02 -7.48
C ASP A 222 -8.56 16.48 -7.02
N PRO A 223 -8.27 17.48 -7.89
CA PRO A 223 -8.43 18.90 -7.54
C PRO A 223 -9.89 19.30 -7.27
N GLN A 224 -10.88 18.51 -7.72
CA GLN A 224 -12.29 18.74 -7.41
C GLN A 224 -12.58 18.72 -5.91
N LEU A 225 -11.77 18.00 -5.10
CA LEU A 225 -11.89 18.00 -3.65
C LEU A 225 -11.73 19.40 -3.05
N LYS A 226 -10.94 20.29 -3.67
CA LYS A 226 -10.74 21.67 -3.21
C LYS A 226 -12.00 22.53 -3.29
N ARG A 227 -13.01 22.12 -4.06
CA ARG A 227 -14.32 22.79 -4.11
C ARG A 227 -15.17 22.52 -2.88
N TYR A 228 -14.90 21.41 -2.17
CA TYR A 228 -15.71 20.91 -1.06
C TYR A 228 -14.99 20.98 0.29
N LEU A 229 -13.66 20.88 0.29
CA LEU A 229 -12.84 20.88 1.50
C LEU A 229 -12.23 22.26 1.76
N PRO A 230 -12.10 22.68 3.04
CA PRO A 230 -11.46 23.94 3.34
C PRO A 230 -9.95 23.89 3.02
N ALA A 231 -9.38 25.05 2.71
CA ALA A 231 -7.98 25.19 2.29
C ALA A 231 -6.97 24.72 3.35
N ASP A 232 -7.35 24.73 4.62
CA ASP A 232 -6.52 24.24 5.73
C ASP A 232 -6.67 22.74 6.01
N SER A 233 -7.55 22.03 5.29
CA SER A 233 -7.69 20.59 5.43
C SER A 233 -6.40 19.86 5.05
N ASN A 234 -6.13 18.77 5.76
CA ASN A 234 -4.92 17.97 5.53
C ASN A 234 -4.87 17.39 4.10
N ILE A 235 -6.02 17.07 3.49
CA ILE A 235 -6.08 16.57 2.11
C ILE A 235 -5.64 17.66 1.14
N VAL A 236 -6.19 18.88 1.25
CA VAL A 236 -5.79 19.99 0.38
C VAL A 236 -4.31 20.32 0.56
N ARG A 237 -3.82 20.43 1.79
CA ARG A 237 -2.39 20.65 2.07
C ARG A 237 -1.49 19.52 1.59
N PHE A 238 -2.00 18.28 1.53
CA PHE A 238 -1.28 17.16 0.94
C PHE A 238 -1.21 17.30 -0.59
N GLN A 239 -2.31 17.69 -1.25
CA GLN A 239 -2.33 17.95 -2.70
C GLN A 239 -1.32 19.03 -3.12
N GLU A 240 -1.20 20.13 -2.36
CA GLU A 240 -0.29 21.24 -2.70
C GLU A 240 1.21 20.86 -2.70
N ARG A 241 1.56 19.64 -2.28
CA ARG A 241 2.94 19.14 -2.33
C ARG A 241 3.33 18.61 -3.71
N PHE A 242 2.37 18.42 -4.59
CA PHE A 242 2.57 17.74 -5.86
C PHE A 242 2.42 18.69 -7.05
N ARG A 243 3.24 18.46 -8.06
CA ARG A 243 2.99 18.90 -9.42
C ARG A 243 2.09 17.88 -10.10
N THR A 244 1.11 18.31 -10.87
CA THR A 244 0.28 17.42 -11.67
C THR A 244 1.13 16.78 -12.78
N ALA A 245 1.11 15.46 -12.87
CA ALA A 245 1.77 14.71 -13.94
C ALA A 245 0.88 14.61 -15.18
N ARG A 246 -0.40 14.30 -14.96
CA ARG A 246 -1.44 14.22 -15.99
C ARG A 246 -2.81 14.28 -15.34
N GLU A 247 -3.81 14.53 -16.17
CA GLU A 247 -5.23 14.42 -15.83
C GLU A 247 -5.80 13.21 -16.57
N ASP A 248 -6.55 12.37 -15.85
CA ASP A 248 -7.26 11.26 -16.44
C ASP A 248 -8.67 11.73 -16.85
N THR A 249 -9.20 11.20 -17.96
CA THR A 249 -10.52 11.56 -18.49
C THR A 249 -11.62 10.56 -18.11
N GLU A 250 -11.22 9.37 -17.65
CA GLU A 250 -12.13 8.31 -17.27
C GLU A 250 -12.49 8.41 -15.78
N PRO A 251 -13.78 8.42 -15.42
CA PRO A 251 -14.22 8.40 -14.02
C PRO A 251 -13.66 7.21 -13.22
N SER A 252 -13.40 7.44 -11.94
CA SER A 252 -12.94 6.46 -10.98
C SER A 252 -13.76 6.55 -9.67
N ASP A 253 -15.09 6.61 -9.80
CA ASP A 253 -15.99 6.87 -8.67
C ASP A 253 -15.91 5.84 -7.55
N THR A 254 -15.59 4.58 -7.88
CA THR A 254 -15.52 3.48 -6.91
C THR A 254 -14.33 3.57 -5.97
N GLU A 255 -13.23 4.22 -6.37
CA GLU A 255 -12.02 4.37 -5.55
C GLU A 255 -12.23 5.25 -4.30
N PRO A 256 -12.68 6.52 -4.41
CA PRO A 256 -12.99 7.31 -3.22
C PRO A 256 -14.12 6.66 -2.41
N VAL A 257 -15.08 5.96 -3.05
CA VAL A 257 -16.14 5.27 -2.30
C VAL A 257 -15.56 4.14 -1.45
N GLN A 258 -14.70 3.30 -2.03
CA GLN A 258 -13.99 2.24 -1.33
C GLN A 258 -13.22 2.78 -0.13
N PHE A 259 -12.42 3.83 -0.32
CA PHE A 259 -11.53 4.33 0.74
C PHE A 259 -12.27 5.13 1.82
N VAL A 260 -13.32 5.87 1.48
CA VAL A 260 -14.06 6.69 2.44
C VAL A 260 -15.09 5.85 3.20
N PHE A 261 -15.84 5.00 2.49
CA PHE A 261 -16.98 4.28 3.08
C PHE A 261 -16.68 2.82 3.41
N GLY A 262 -15.69 2.20 2.75
CA GLY A 262 -15.22 0.84 3.02
C GLY A 262 -15.73 -0.21 2.03
N ASP A 263 -16.76 0.11 1.24
CA ASP A 263 -17.30 -0.78 0.21
C ASP A 263 -17.64 0.01 -1.08
N PRO A 264 -16.94 -0.26 -2.21
CA PRO A 264 -17.20 0.40 -3.49
C PRO A 264 -18.58 0.08 -4.09
N GLY A 265 -19.27 -0.96 -3.61
CA GLY A 265 -20.59 -1.36 -4.10
C GLY A 265 -21.77 -0.59 -3.48
N LEU A 266 -21.52 0.30 -2.52
CA LEU A 266 -22.58 1.02 -1.83
C LEU A 266 -23.36 1.94 -2.79
N PRO A 267 -24.70 1.90 -2.78
CA PRO A 267 -25.51 2.82 -3.57
C PRO A 267 -25.21 4.28 -3.19
N VAL A 268 -24.97 5.13 -4.20
CA VAL A 268 -24.64 6.56 -3.99
C VAL A 268 -25.68 7.27 -3.10
N ALA A 269 -26.97 6.92 -3.24
CA ALA A 269 -28.04 7.48 -2.42
C ALA A 269 -27.84 7.21 -0.92
N GLU A 270 -27.28 6.06 -0.55
CA GLU A 270 -27.17 5.56 0.82
C GLU A 270 -25.85 5.94 1.51
N LEU A 271 -24.90 6.56 0.79
CA LEU A 271 -23.59 6.91 1.34
C LEU A 271 -23.74 7.81 2.59
N PRO A 272 -23.13 7.45 3.74
CA PRO A 272 -23.13 8.28 4.94
C PRO A 272 -22.61 9.71 4.70
N ARG A 273 -23.01 10.66 5.55
CA ARG A 273 -22.67 12.10 5.42
C ARG A 273 -22.10 12.71 6.71
N ARG A 274 -21.41 11.90 7.52
CA ARG A 274 -20.99 12.24 8.89
C ARG A 274 -19.78 13.16 8.90
N THR A 275 -18.80 12.92 8.02
CA THR A 275 -17.57 13.74 7.93
C THR A 275 -17.60 14.70 6.73
N SER A 276 -16.69 15.67 6.72
CA SER A 276 -16.55 16.60 5.58
C SER A 276 -16.17 15.87 4.29
N VAL A 277 -15.31 14.86 4.38
CA VAL A 277 -14.90 14.03 3.23
C VAL A 277 -16.05 13.15 2.75
N GLU A 278 -16.81 12.54 3.67
CA GLU A 278 -18.01 11.78 3.32
C GLU A 278 -19.03 12.65 2.56
N ARG A 279 -19.27 13.88 3.05
CA ARG A 279 -20.13 14.85 2.35
C ARG A 279 -19.56 15.25 0.99
N ALA A 280 -18.27 15.58 0.91
CA ALA A 280 -17.64 15.96 -0.36
C ALA A 280 -17.83 14.88 -1.42
N VAL A 281 -17.41 13.65 -1.12
CA VAL A 281 -17.47 12.52 -2.07
C VAL A 281 -18.92 12.18 -2.42
N GLY A 282 -19.77 11.98 -1.41
CA GLY A 282 -21.15 11.55 -1.62
C GLY A 282 -22.02 12.60 -2.30
N ASP A 283 -21.89 13.88 -1.93
CA ASP A 283 -22.72 14.95 -2.51
C ASP A 283 -22.31 15.27 -3.95
N HIS A 284 -21.02 15.16 -4.29
CA HIS A 284 -20.56 15.29 -5.66
C HIS A 284 -21.16 14.21 -6.58
N LEU A 285 -21.13 12.95 -6.14
CA LEU A 285 -21.72 11.84 -6.88
C LEU A 285 -23.25 11.96 -6.99
N ARG A 286 -23.95 12.37 -5.92
CA ARG A 286 -25.40 12.61 -5.94
C ARG A 286 -25.82 13.71 -6.91
N ALA A 287 -24.96 14.70 -7.12
CA ALA A 287 -25.19 15.78 -8.08
C ALA A 287 -24.90 15.35 -9.54
N GLY A 288 -24.54 14.08 -9.78
CA GLY A 288 -24.15 13.58 -11.10
C GLY A 288 -22.72 13.93 -11.51
N GLY A 289 -21.90 14.39 -10.57
CA GLY A 289 -20.47 14.59 -10.78
C GLY A 289 -19.69 13.27 -10.69
N HIS A 290 -18.45 13.29 -11.16
CA HIS A 290 -17.53 12.16 -11.17
C HIS A 290 -16.21 12.52 -10.49
N TRP A 291 -15.60 11.52 -9.85
CA TRP A 291 -14.27 11.60 -9.27
C TRP A 291 -13.23 10.94 -10.17
N TYR A 292 -12.00 11.42 -10.10
CA TYR A 292 -10.89 10.96 -10.93
C TYR A 292 -9.67 10.61 -10.08
N ILE A 293 -8.76 9.83 -10.64
CA ILE A 293 -7.44 9.62 -10.03
C ILE A 293 -6.55 10.80 -10.38
N GLY A 294 -6.07 11.50 -9.36
CA GLY A 294 -5.04 12.51 -9.54
C GLY A 294 -3.65 11.86 -9.62
N HIS A 295 -2.83 12.34 -10.54
CA HIS A 295 -1.45 11.90 -10.71
C HIS A 295 -0.50 13.02 -10.32
N GLY A 296 0.12 12.91 -9.14
CA GLY A 296 1.04 13.91 -8.61
C GLY A 296 2.48 13.43 -8.59
N TRP A 297 3.43 14.35 -8.67
CA TRP A 297 4.85 14.06 -8.48
C TRP A 297 5.62 15.26 -7.88
N PHE A 298 6.79 14.98 -7.32
CA PHE A 298 7.78 16.01 -6.96
C PHE A 298 9.21 15.45 -7.02
N PRO A 299 10.25 16.31 -7.18
CA PRO A 299 11.65 15.89 -7.11
C PRO A 299 11.98 15.27 -5.76
N PHE A 300 12.52 14.05 -5.72
CA PHE A 300 12.79 13.36 -4.46
C PHE A 300 14.11 13.81 -3.83
N ARG A 301 15.11 14.05 -4.69
CA ARG A 301 16.37 14.66 -4.30
C ARG A 301 16.19 16.17 -4.22
N THR A 302 16.47 16.73 -3.05
CA THR A 302 16.91 18.11 -2.96
C THR A 302 18.40 18.07 -3.29
N GLU A 303 18.84 18.77 -4.32
CA GLU A 303 20.27 19.08 -4.48
C GLU A 303 20.79 19.62 -3.14
N PRO A 304 22.04 19.32 -2.73
CA PRO A 304 22.67 20.16 -1.72
C PRO A 304 22.59 21.61 -2.24
N PRO A 305 22.30 22.61 -1.39
CA PRO A 305 22.44 23.99 -1.82
C PRO A 305 23.84 24.14 -2.44
N LEU A 306 23.92 24.80 -3.60
CA LEU A 306 25.19 25.17 -4.21
C LEU A 306 26.07 25.74 -3.08
N ALA A 307 27.21 25.10 -2.83
CA ALA A 307 28.19 25.66 -1.92
C ALA A 307 28.70 26.94 -2.62
N ASP A 308 28.29 28.09 -2.09
CA ASP A 308 28.87 29.39 -2.41
C ASP A 308 30.37 29.43 -2.06
#